data_AF-A0A4Y2FW07-F1
#
_entry.id   AF-A0A4Y2FW07-F1
#
_cell.length_a   1.000
_cell.length_b   1.000
_cell.length_c   1.000
_cell.angle_alpha   90.00
_cell.angle_beta   90.00
_cell.angle_gamma   90.00
#
_symmetry.space_group_name_H-M   'P 1'
#
loop_
_entity.id
_entity.type
_entity.pdbx_description
1 polymer ?
#
loop_
_entity_poly.entity_id
_entity_poly.type
_entity_poly.pdbx_seq_one_letter_code
_entity_poly.pdbx_strand_id
1 'polypeptide(L)'
;MASKRKSLNLKEKINVLEVAKKEKLSVRSLSERFHVGITQINELLKDKEGIRKTWVLNSNENLKFRELKTKTSEIDEVLMKWFRSARANNVPVRGVLL
;
A
#
# COMPACT_ATOMS: atom_id res chain seq x y z
N MET A 1 22.82 17.05 9.80
CA MET A 1 22.34 16.02 8.83
C MET A 1 20.82 16.11 8.76
N ALA A 2 20.23 16.24 7.58
CA ALA A 2 18.77 16.28 7.46
C ALA A 2 18.17 14.94 7.93
N SER A 3 17.30 14.98 8.94
CA SER A 3 16.62 13.79 9.45
C SER A 3 15.91 13.05 8.30
N LYS A 4 16.07 11.73 8.25
CA LYS A 4 15.48 10.87 7.23
C LYS A 4 13.96 11.03 7.30
N ARG A 5 13.34 11.61 6.26
CA ARG A 5 11.90 11.90 6.26
C ARG A 5 11.11 10.60 6.40
N LYS A 6 10.17 10.54 7.34
CA LYS A 6 9.29 9.39 7.55
C LYS A 6 8.44 9.14 6.30
N SER A 7 8.53 7.93 5.73
CA SER A 7 7.62 7.50 4.66
C SER A 7 6.38 6.85 5.28
N LEU A 8 5.18 7.21 4.80
CA LEU A 8 3.91 6.69 5.31
C LEU A 8 3.56 5.37 4.62
N ASN A 9 3.18 4.37 5.41
CA ASN A 9 2.59 3.14 4.90
C ASN A 9 1.13 3.34 4.46
N LEU A 10 0.56 2.44 3.64
CA LEU A 10 -0.78 2.61 3.07
C LEU A 10 -1.86 2.82 4.13
N LYS A 11 -1.80 2.07 5.24
CA LYS A 11 -2.70 2.23 6.40
C LYS A 11 -2.58 3.61 7.04
N GLU A 12 -1.36 4.11 7.21
CA GLU A 12 -1.13 5.45 7.76
C GLU A 12 -1.66 6.53 6.81
N LYS A 13 -1.49 6.36 5.49
CA LYS A 13 -2.04 7.29 4.49
C LYS A 13 -3.57 7.38 4.56
N ILE A 14 -4.26 6.25 4.73
CA ILE A 14 -5.71 6.24 4.91
C ILE A 14 -6.12 6.93 6.22
N ASN A 15 -5.40 6.68 7.31
CA ASN A 15 -5.67 7.35 8.59
C ASN A 15 -5.51 8.88 8.49
N VAL A 16 -4.49 9.36 7.78
CA VAL A 16 -4.33 10.80 7.51
C VAL A 16 -5.54 11.37 6.75
N LEU A 17 -6.05 10.66 5.74
CA LEU A 17 -7.23 11.07 4.98
C LEU A 17 -8.51 11.08 5.83
N GLU A 18 -8.67 10.10 6.73
CA GLU A 18 -9.82 10.02 7.63
C GLU A 18 -9.82 11.17 8.65
N VAL A 19 -8.67 11.43 9.28
CA VAL A 19 -8.49 12.56 10.20
C VAL A 19 -8.72 13.88 9.48
N ALA A 20 -8.17 14.07 8.28
CA ALA A 20 -8.38 15.27 7.48
C ALA A 20 -9.87 15.50 7.17
N LYS A 21 -10.62 14.42 6.89
CA LYS A 21 -12.07 14.49 6.63
C LYS A 21 -12.90 14.78 7.88
N LYS A 22 -12.55 14.16 9.01
CA LYS A 22 -13.30 14.26 10.28
C LYS A 22 -13.06 15.58 10.99
N GLU A 23 -11.80 15.98 11.10
CA GLU A 23 -11.38 17.11 11.93
C GLU A 23 -11.16 18.41 11.11
N LYS A 24 -11.17 18.34 9.77
CA LYS A 24 -10.94 19.48 8.85
C LYS A 24 -9.67 20.27 9.20
N LEU A 25 -8.64 19.57 9.67
CA LEU A 25 -7.37 20.18 10.09
C LEU A 25 -6.61 20.79 8.92
N SER A 26 -5.80 21.81 9.23
CA SER A 26 -4.85 22.37 8.27
C SER A 26 -3.75 21.37 7.91
N VAL A 27 -3.15 21.54 6.73
CA VAL A 27 -2.01 20.73 6.26
C VAL A 27 -0.85 20.75 7.26
N ARG A 28 -0.62 21.89 7.92
CA ARG A 28 0.43 22.06 8.91
C ARG A 28 0.15 21.24 10.18
N SER A 29 -1.08 21.30 10.68
CA SER A 29 -1.50 20.52 11.86
C SER A 29 -1.43 19.01 11.60
N LEU A 30 -1.76 18.55 10.38
CA LEU A 30 -1.61 17.15 9.98
C LEU A 30 -0.13 16.74 9.88
N SER A 31 0.72 17.60 9.32
CA SER A 31 2.16 17.38 9.22
C SER A 31 2.81 17.19 10.59
N GLU A 32 2.44 18.04 11.56
CA GLU A 32 2.92 17.96 12.94
C GLU A 32 2.42 16.70 13.65
N ARG A 33 1.11 16.39 13.56
CA ARG A 33 0.49 15.24 14.24
C ARG A 33 1.05 13.89 13.76
N PHE A 34 1.34 13.77 12.47
CA PHE A 34 1.83 12.51 11.88
C PHE A 34 3.35 12.49 11.71
N HIS A 35 4.06 13.54 12.14
CA HIS A 35 5.50 13.73 12.00
C HIS A 35 6.01 13.49 10.57
N VAL A 36 5.33 14.08 9.60
CA VAL A 36 5.61 13.95 8.16
C VAL A 36 5.74 15.31 7.50
N GLY A 37 6.43 15.37 6.37
CA GLY A 37 6.62 16.64 5.67
C GLY A 37 5.32 17.21 5.10
N ILE A 38 5.18 18.53 5.12
CA ILE A 38 4.05 19.28 4.55
C ILE A 38 3.78 18.88 3.09
N THR A 39 4.85 18.73 2.29
CA THR A 39 4.75 18.32 0.87
C THR A 39 4.08 16.96 0.72
N GLN A 40 4.41 16.00 1.59
CA GLN A 40 3.86 14.65 1.56
C GLN A 40 2.36 14.65 1.91
N ILE A 41 1.93 15.48 2.86
CA ILE A 41 0.49 15.65 3.17
C ILE A 41 -0.23 16.27 1.96
N ASN A 42 0.35 17.29 1.32
CA ASN A 42 -0.26 17.94 0.15
C ASN A 42 -0.41 16.98 -1.04
N GLU A 43 0.62 16.19 -1.34
CA GLU A 43 0.56 15.15 -2.38
C GLU A 43 -0.51 14.11 -2.06
N LEU A 44 -0.58 13.68 -0.81
CA LEU A 44 -1.53 12.69 -0.32
C LEU A 44 -2.99 13.19 -0.40
N LEU A 45 -3.24 14.47 -0.14
CA LEU A 45 -4.55 15.09 -0.29
C LEU A 45 -4.95 15.27 -1.77
N LYS A 46 -3.98 15.51 -2.66
CA LYS A 46 -4.22 15.56 -4.11
C LYS A 46 -4.62 14.19 -4.66
N ASP A 47 -3.92 13.13 -4.24
CA ASP A 47 -4.15 11.74 -4.69
C ASP A 47 -5.04 10.90 -3.75
N LYS A 48 -6.01 11.56 -3.09
CA LYS A 48 -6.90 10.90 -2.11
C LYS A 48 -7.70 9.74 -2.72
N GLU A 49 -8.10 9.85 -3.99
CA GLU A 49 -8.89 8.83 -4.69
C GLU A 49 -8.02 7.64 -5.11
N GLY A 50 -6.79 7.88 -5.60
CA GLY A 50 -5.84 6.82 -5.94
C GLY A 50 -5.52 5.96 -4.72
N ILE A 51 -5.21 6.60 -3.59
CA ILE A 51 -4.89 5.91 -2.33
C ILE A 51 -6.08 5.07 -1.83
N ARG A 52 -7.31 5.60 -1.92
CA ARG A 52 -8.53 4.84 -1.55
C ARG A 52 -8.76 3.64 -2.44
N LYS A 53 -8.57 3.79 -3.77
CA LYS A 53 -8.65 2.66 -4.72
C LYS A 53 -7.62 1.59 -4.37
N THR A 54 -6.37 1.97 -4.12
CA THR A 54 -5.31 1.03 -3.73
C THR A 54 -5.62 0.34 -2.40
N TRP A 55 -6.24 1.03 -1.44
CA TRP A 55 -6.67 0.45 -0.17
C TRP A 55 -7.80 -0.58 -0.33
N VAL A 56 -8.83 -0.25 -1.12
CA VAL A 56 -9.93 -1.20 -1.43
C VAL A 56 -9.39 -2.42 -2.19
N LEU A 57 -8.50 -2.19 -3.15
CA LEU A 57 -7.84 -3.25 -3.91
C LEU A 57 -6.99 -4.17 -3.01
N ASN A 58 -6.23 -3.61 -2.07
CA ASN A 58 -5.43 -4.36 -1.07
C ASN A 58 -6.27 -5.03 0.03
N SER A 59 -7.46 -4.52 0.34
CA SER A 59 -8.39 -5.12 1.31
C SER A 59 -8.99 -6.42 0.77
N ASN A 60 -8.97 -6.59 -0.54
CA ASN A 60 -9.14 -7.89 -1.17
C ASN A 60 -7.88 -8.72 -0.88
N GLU A 61 -8.02 -9.81 -0.13
CA GLU A 61 -6.91 -10.69 0.28
C GLU A 61 -6.00 -11.16 -0.86
N ASN A 62 -6.50 -11.06 -2.09
CA ASN A 62 -5.80 -11.42 -3.32
C ASN A 62 -4.66 -10.49 -3.74
N LEU A 63 -4.51 -9.28 -3.17
CA LEU A 63 -3.62 -8.23 -3.70
C LEU A 63 -2.77 -7.50 -2.64
N LYS A 64 -2.45 -8.15 -1.51
CA LYS A 64 -1.66 -7.58 -0.38
C LYS A 64 -0.22 -7.17 -0.73
N PHE A 65 0.27 -7.43 -1.94
CA PHE A 65 1.60 -7.02 -2.36
C PHE A 65 1.51 -5.72 -3.15
N ARG A 66 2.30 -4.74 -2.73
CA ARG A 66 2.69 -3.61 -3.56
C ARG A 66 3.06 -4.18 -4.94
N GLU A 67 2.29 -3.87 -5.98
CA GLU A 67 2.67 -4.19 -7.37
C GLU A 67 4.00 -3.50 -7.65
N LEU A 68 5.09 -4.19 -7.33
CA LEU A 68 6.39 -3.93 -7.91
C LEU A 68 6.23 -4.43 -9.33
N LYS A 69 5.91 -3.52 -10.26
CA LYS A 69 5.97 -3.79 -11.70
C LYS A 69 7.43 -4.04 -12.07
N THR A 70 7.91 -5.23 -11.76
CA THR A 70 9.19 -5.76 -12.23
C THR A 70 9.00 -6.27 -13.64
N LYS A 71 10.09 -6.43 -14.38
CA LYS A 71 10.06 -7.03 -15.72
C LYS A 71 9.48 -8.47 -15.72
N THR A 72 9.37 -9.08 -14.54
CA THR A 72 8.88 -10.44 -14.29
C THR A 72 7.45 -10.52 -13.79
N SER A 73 6.72 -9.40 -13.67
CA SER A 73 5.38 -9.41 -13.03
C SER A 73 4.39 -10.35 -13.71
N GLU A 74 4.51 -10.57 -15.03
CA GLU A 74 3.70 -11.55 -15.76
C GLU A 74 4.02 -13.01 -15.33
N ILE A 75 5.30 -13.32 -15.13
CA ILE A 75 5.75 -14.64 -14.65
C ILE A 75 5.28 -14.85 -13.21
N ASP A 76 5.42 -13.83 -12.36
CA ASP A 76 4.99 -13.87 -10.97
C ASP A 76 3.47 -14.10 -10.87
N GLU A 77 2.68 -13.51 -11.76
CA GLU A 77 1.22 -13.72 -11.83
C GLU A 77 0.87 -15.17 -12.23
N VAL A 78 1.50 -15.70 -13.27
CA VAL A 78 1.29 -17.09 -13.72
C VAL A 78 1.70 -18.09 -12.63
N LEU A 79 2.84 -17.85 -11.97
CA LEU A 79 3.33 -18.66 -10.87
C LEU A 79 2.36 -18.66 -9.68
N MET A 80 1.82 -17.49 -9.32
CA MET A 80 0.82 -17.38 -8.25
C MET A 80 -0.47 -18.12 -8.60
N LYS A 81 -0.91 -18.08 -9.86
CA LYS A 81 -2.09 -18.84 -10.34
C LYS A 81 -1.86 -20.35 -10.25
N TRP A 82 -0.71 -20.83 -10.68
CA TRP A 82 -0.32 -22.24 -10.52
C TRP A 82 -0.25 -22.64 -9.05
N PHE A 83 0.42 -21.84 -8.20
CA PHE A 83 0.59 -22.13 -6.78
C PHE A 83 -0.75 -22.25 -6.05
N ARG A 84 -1.68 -21.31 -6.29
CA ARG A 84 -3.05 -21.38 -5.76
C ARG A 84 -3.77 -22.64 -6.21
N SER A 85 -3.60 -23.05 -7.47
CA SER A 85 -4.20 -24.26 -8.02
C SER A 85 -3.60 -25.53 -7.40
N ALA A 86 -2.28 -25.59 -7.24
CA ALA A 86 -1.59 -26.71 -6.58
C ALA A 86 -2.02 -26.84 -5.11
N ARG A 87 -2.13 -25.72 -4.39
CA ARG A 87 -2.66 -25.66 -3.02
C ARG A 87 -4.11 -26.12 -2.92
N ALA A 88 -4.97 -25.73 -3.85
CA ALA A 88 -6.37 -26.17 -3.89
C ALA A 88 -6.49 -27.69 -4.12
N ASN A 89 -5.54 -28.27 -4.87
CA ASN A 89 -5.43 -29.72 -5.08
C ASN A 89 -4.66 -30.45 -3.96
N ASN A 90 -4.41 -29.80 -2.82
CA ASN A 90 -3.64 -30.34 -1.68
C ASN A 90 -2.23 -30.86 -2.05
N VAL A 91 -1.63 -30.35 -3.13
CA VAL A 91 -0.26 -30.68 -3.50
C VAL A 91 0.71 -29.91 -2.59
N PRO A 92 1.60 -30.60 -1.86
CA PRO A 92 2.59 -29.94 -1.01
C PRO A 92 3.70 -29.31 -1.88
N VAL A 93 3.62 -28.00 -2.09
CA VAL A 93 4.68 -27.24 -2.79
C VAL A 93 5.77 -26.87 -1.79
N ARG A 94 6.98 -27.42 -1.96
CA ARG A 94 8.17 -27.05 -1.18
C ARG A 94 8.80 -25.78 -1.76
N GLY A 95 9.35 -24.92 -0.91
CA GLY A 95 9.96 -23.64 -1.32
C GLY A 95 11.18 -23.73 -2.23
N VAL A 96 11.71 -24.94 -2.52
CA VAL A 96 12.76 -25.16 -3.54
C VAL A 96 12.18 -25.14 -4.97
N LEU A 97 10.87 -25.30 -5.11
CA LEU A 97 10.15 -25.28 -6.39
C LEU A 97 9.62 -23.89 -6.78
N LEU A 98 9.84 -22.88 -5.93
CA LEU A 98 9.43 -21.48 -6.08
C LEU A 98 10.67 -20.59 -6.15
#